data_AF-A0A3S1B415-F1
#
_entry.id   AF-A0A3S1B415-F1
#
_cell.length_a   1.000
_cell.length_b   1.000
_cell.length_c   1.000
_cell.angle_alpha   90.00
_cell.angle_beta   90.00
_cell.angle_gamma   90.00
#
_symmetry.space_group_name_H-M   'P 1'
#
loop_
_entity.id
_entity.type
_entity.pdbx_description
1 polymer ?
#
loop_
_entity_poly.entity_id
_entity_poly.type
_entity_poly.pdbx_seq_one_letter_code
_entity_poly.pdbx_strand_id
1 'polypeptide(L)'
;MDLPVVREGDPLSAQAAKLQSKICAFSLRTIALEIFATAGTPLNANFEKNLKGVFTGEGLMYWSKVVKQNLVAIGQSEEMDTEVVIYEQNLWDHPALNLLLAWKNFLITVSKFKVETVFQMTDANRTAILHDLLEGIKAQFKVGQLTELKVKLASISSALYFTLLKIWGRELCERQLSEFASSPRAVPTPVVALRHLTQALSESLEEDTFIPSVLIGLLGSISLTLQSCTHMLDCKISLLIDIIYLHF
;
A
#
# COMPACT_ATOMS: atom_id res chain seq x y z
N MET A 1 10.51 -12.38 16.65
CA MET A 1 9.44 -13.22 17.22
C MET A 1 8.96 -14.06 16.06
N ASP A 2 9.54 -15.25 15.88
CA ASP A 2 9.25 -16.07 14.71
C ASP A 2 7.89 -16.72 14.88
N LEU A 3 7.04 -16.52 13.88
CA LEU A 3 5.66 -17.00 13.90
C LEU A 3 5.60 -18.46 13.45
N PRO A 4 4.70 -19.27 14.03
CA PRO A 4 4.49 -20.64 13.59
C PRO A 4 3.98 -20.67 12.15
N VAL A 5 4.61 -21.52 11.34
CA VAL A 5 4.20 -21.78 9.95
C VAL A 5 2.83 -22.47 9.98
N VAL A 6 1.82 -21.80 9.43
CA VAL A 6 0.46 -22.35 9.27
C VAL A 6 0.54 -23.48 8.25
N ARG A 7 0.19 -24.70 8.65
CA ARG A 7 -0.06 -25.82 7.72
C ARG A 7 -1.49 -25.69 7.20
N GLU A 8 -1.65 -25.56 5.88
CA GLU A 8 -2.95 -25.57 5.22
C GLU A 8 -3.70 -26.87 5.54
N GLY A 9 -4.96 -26.76 6.00
CA GLY A 9 -5.86 -27.91 6.23
C GLY A 9 -6.34 -28.14 7.66
N ASP A 10 -5.84 -27.42 8.67
CA ASP A 10 -6.34 -27.51 10.04
C ASP A 10 -7.27 -26.33 10.40
N PRO A 11 -8.57 -26.56 10.70
CA PRO A 11 -9.52 -25.51 11.04
C PRO A 11 -9.11 -24.70 12.28
N LEU A 12 -8.38 -25.30 13.23
CA LEU A 12 -7.86 -24.58 14.40
C LEU A 12 -6.75 -23.62 14.01
N SER A 13 -5.88 -24.04 13.09
CA SER A 13 -4.80 -23.20 12.55
C SER A 13 -5.34 -22.03 11.72
N ALA A 14 -6.38 -22.26 10.91
CA ALA A 14 -7.07 -21.18 10.18
C ALA A 14 -7.74 -20.17 11.13
N GLN A 15 -8.40 -20.65 12.19
CA GLN A 15 -9.02 -19.80 13.19
C GLN A 15 -7.98 -18.98 13.99
N ALA A 16 -6.85 -19.60 14.34
CA ALA A 16 -5.74 -18.92 14.99
C ALA A 16 -5.17 -17.79 14.11
N ALA A 17 -4.96 -18.05 12.81
CA ALA A 17 -4.49 -17.04 11.87
C ALA A 17 -5.48 -15.87 11.72
N LYS A 18 -6.79 -16.15 11.67
CA LYS A 18 -7.84 -15.12 11.64
C LYS A 18 -7.82 -14.26 12.91
N LEU A 19 -7.74 -14.88 14.08
CA LEU A 19 -7.67 -14.17 15.36
C LEU A 19 -6.40 -13.31 15.45
N GLN A 20 -5.28 -13.84 15.00
CA GLN A 20 -4.01 -13.12 14.95
C GLN A 20 -4.12 -11.88 14.06
N SER A 21 -4.67 -11.99 12.85
CA SER A 21 -4.87 -10.84 11.96
C SER A 21 -5.75 -9.76 12.61
N LYS A 22 -6.81 -10.16 13.33
CA LYS A 22 -7.65 -9.23 14.09
C LYS A 22 -6.87 -8.51 15.18
N ILE A 23 -6.11 -9.25 16.01
CA ILE A 23 -5.26 -8.67 17.06
C ILE A 23 -4.28 -7.67 16.46
N CYS A 24 -3.60 -8.02 15.37
CA CYS A 24 -2.65 -7.14 14.70
C CYS A 24 -3.32 -5.87 14.17
N ALA A 25 -4.50 -5.98 13.54
CA ALA A 25 -5.26 -4.83 13.09
C ALA A 25 -5.67 -3.92 14.25
N PHE A 26 -6.09 -4.49 15.39
CA PHE A 26 -6.37 -3.71 16.60
C PHE A 26 -5.12 -3.01 17.14
N SER A 27 -3.99 -3.71 17.25
CA SER A 27 -2.73 -3.10 17.71
C SER A 27 -2.30 -1.92 16.83
N LEU A 28 -2.34 -2.07 15.51
CA LEU A 28 -2.03 -0.98 14.57
C LEU A 28 -2.97 0.21 14.74
N ARG A 29 -4.27 -0.02 14.92
CA ARG A 29 -5.25 1.05 15.18
C ARG A 29 -4.97 1.78 16.49
N THR A 30 -4.71 1.05 17.57
CA THR A 30 -4.38 1.64 18.87
C THR A 30 -3.13 2.49 18.78
N ILE A 31 -2.08 2.00 18.11
CA ILE A 31 -0.85 2.78 17.90
C ILE A 31 -1.14 4.05 17.09
N ALA A 32 -1.90 3.94 16.00
CA ALA A 32 -2.27 5.09 15.19
C ALA A 32 -3.10 6.12 15.96
N LEU A 33 -4.03 5.65 16.81
CA LEU A 33 -4.85 6.52 17.66
C LEU A 33 -4.01 7.21 18.73
N GLU A 34 -3.07 6.51 19.36
CA GLU A 34 -2.19 7.08 20.38
C GLU A 34 -1.34 8.20 19.78
N ILE A 35 -0.69 7.93 18.64
CA ILE A 35 0.12 8.94 17.93
C ILE A 35 -0.73 10.15 17.52
N PHE A 36 -1.96 9.91 17.07
CA PHE A 36 -2.90 10.98 16.73
C PHE A 36 -3.34 11.78 17.96
N ALA A 37 -3.63 11.14 19.09
CA ALA A 37 -4.09 11.79 20.31
C ALA A 37 -3.00 12.65 20.94
N THR A 38 -1.73 12.24 20.80
CA THR A 38 -0.57 13.01 21.24
C THR A 38 -0.08 14.01 20.18
N ALA A 39 -0.85 14.26 19.12
CA ALA A 39 -0.46 15.19 18.07
C ALA A 39 -0.24 16.60 18.65
N GLY A 40 1.03 17.03 18.73
CA GLY A 40 1.42 18.32 19.29
C GLY A 40 2.18 18.23 20.62
N THR A 41 2.30 17.04 21.21
CA THR A 41 3.19 16.77 22.34
C THR A 41 4.23 15.70 21.97
N PRO A 42 5.41 15.68 22.63
CA PRO A 42 6.35 14.58 22.46
C PRO A 42 5.71 13.27 22.90
N LEU A 43 5.95 12.20 22.13
CA LEU A 43 5.54 10.86 22.53
C LEU A 43 6.18 10.49 23.87
N ASN A 44 5.44 9.74 24.68
CA ASN A 44 5.99 9.18 25.91
C ASN A 44 7.24 8.33 25.57
N ALA A 45 8.35 8.54 26.29
CA ALA A 45 9.62 7.87 25.98
C ALA A 45 9.55 6.32 26.05
N ASN A 46 8.72 5.77 26.95
CA ASN A 46 8.51 4.32 27.01
C ASN A 46 7.71 3.83 25.80
N PHE A 47 6.70 4.59 25.37
CA PHE A 47 5.94 4.28 24.17
C PHE A 47 6.81 4.35 22.92
N GLU A 48 7.63 5.40 22.78
CA GLU A 48 8.59 5.55 21.69
C GLU A 48 9.60 4.39 21.65
N LYS A 49 10.14 4.00 22.81
CA LYS A 49 11.06 2.85 22.92
C LYS A 49 10.40 1.54 22.47
N ASN A 50 9.15 1.31 22.86
CA ASN A 50 8.40 0.13 22.46
C ASN A 50 8.11 0.14 20.95
N LEU A 51 7.71 1.28 20.39
CA LEU A 51 7.50 1.42 18.94
C LEU A 51 8.78 1.16 18.16
N LYS A 52 9.91 1.68 18.63
CA LYS A 52 11.22 1.39 18.04
C LYS A 52 11.48 -0.11 18.02
N GLY A 53 11.30 -0.79 19.15
CA GLY A 53 11.49 -2.24 19.25
C GLY A 53 10.63 -3.08 18.29
N VAL A 54 9.43 -2.59 17.93
CA VAL A 54 8.48 -3.33 17.06
C VAL A 54 8.64 -2.98 15.58
N PHE A 55 8.95 -1.74 15.24
CA PHE A 55 8.87 -1.23 13.86
C PHE A 55 10.20 -0.79 13.25
N THR A 56 11.31 -0.76 14.00
CA THR A 56 12.62 -0.48 13.41
C THR A 56 13.12 -1.63 12.55
N GLY A 57 13.96 -1.31 11.55
CA GLY A 57 14.52 -2.29 10.62
C GLY A 57 13.45 -2.96 9.76
N GLU A 58 13.42 -4.29 9.78
CA GLU A 58 12.50 -5.07 8.93
C GLU A 58 11.05 -5.10 9.45
N GLY A 59 10.79 -4.65 10.68
CA GLY A 59 9.46 -4.73 11.30
C GLY A 59 8.37 -3.96 10.53
N LEU A 60 8.68 -2.75 10.05
CA LEU A 60 7.75 -1.98 9.21
C LEU A 60 7.49 -2.69 7.86
N MET A 61 8.54 -3.21 7.24
CA MET A 61 8.44 -3.89 5.95
C MET A 61 7.78 -5.26 6.04
N TYR A 62 7.89 -5.93 7.18
CA TYR A 62 7.12 -7.13 7.49
C TYR A 62 5.62 -6.85 7.33
N TRP A 63 5.11 -5.77 7.94
CA TRP A 63 3.69 -5.41 7.83
C TRP A 63 3.27 -5.03 6.41
N SER A 64 4.11 -4.30 5.68
CA SER A 64 3.87 -4.02 4.25
C SER A 64 3.69 -5.31 3.44
N LYS A 65 4.60 -6.28 3.62
CA LYS A 65 4.55 -7.58 2.94
C LYS A 65 3.33 -8.38 3.33
N VAL A 66 2.97 -8.43 4.62
CA VAL A 66 1.78 -9.15 5.09
C VAL A 66 0.51 -8.55 4.48
N VAL A 67 0.37 -7.23 4.45
CA VAL A 67 -0.79 -6.57 3.81
C VAL A 67 -0.84 -6.91 2.34
N LYS A 68 0.27 -6.79 1.62
CA LYS A 68 0.35 -7.19 0.20
C LYS A 68 -0.04 -8.64 -0.02
N GLN A 69 0.50 -9.57 0.77
CA GLN A 69 0.20 -11.00 0.63
C GLN A 69 -1.29 -11.27 0.79
N ASN A 70 -1.95 -10.63 1.76
CA ASN A 70 -3.40 -10.72 1.93
C ASN A 70 -4.16 -10.16 0.72
N LEU A 71 -3.76 -9.00 0.20
CA LEU A 71 -4.37 -8.43 -1.01
C LEU A 71 -4.20 -9.36 -2.20
N VAL A 72 -2.99 -9.86 -2.44
CA VAL A 72 -2.68 -10.72 -3.59
C VAL A 72 -3.41 -12.05 -3.48
N ALA A 73 -3.45 -12.68 -2.29
CA ALA A 73 -4.16 -13.94 -2.08
C ALA A 73 -5.65 -13.80 -2.38
N ILE A 74 -6.30 -12.74 -1.91
CA ILE A 74 -7.72 -12.45 -2.23
C ILE A 74 -7.91 -12.10 -3.70
N GLY A 75 -6.98 -11.36 -4.31
CA GLY A 75 -7.04 -11.02 -5.73
C GLY A 75 -6.93 -12.25 -6.64
N GLN A 76 -6.15 -13.24 -6.22
CA GLN A 76 -5.89 -14.48 -6.96
C GLN A 76 -6.89 -15.61 -6.65
N SER A 77 -7.80 -15.44 -5.68
CA SER A 77 -8.82 -16.45 -5.42
C SER A 77 -9.90 -16.42 -6.51
N GLU A 78 -10.16 -17.59 -7.10
CA GLU A 78 -11.25 -17.82 -8.06
C GLU A 78 -12.61 -17.96 -7.36
N GLU A 79 -12.60 -18.27 -6.08
CA GLU A 79 -13.80 -18.58 -5.31
C GLU A 79 -14.66 -17.33 -5.07
N MET A 80 -15.93 -17.40 -5.49
CA MET A 80 -17.02 -16.66 -4.86
C MET A 80 -17.19 -17.25 -3.45
N ASP A 81 -16.58 -16.64 -2.42
CA ASP A 81 -16.78 -16.87 -0.97
C ASP A 81 -17.89 -17.87 -0.57
N THR A 82 -17.74 -19.16 -0.91
CA THR A 82 -18.67 -20.22 -0.50
C THR A 82 -18.06 -21.04 0.64
N GLU A 83 -16.77 -20.85 0.92
CA GLU A 83 -16.06 -21.48 2.02
C GLU A 83 -15.50 -20.49 3.06
N VAL A 84 -16.10 -19.29 3.20
CA VAL A 84 -15.95 -18.52 4.44
C VAL A 84 -16.92 -19.10 5.48
N VAL A 85 -16.50 -20.22 6.03
CA VAL A 85 -17.19 -21.02 7.07
C VAL A 85 -17.70 -20.12 8.23
N ILE A 86 -19.02 -19.91 8.24
CA ILE A 86 -19.95 -19.83 9.39
C ILE A 86 -19.92 -18.57 10.31
N TYR A 87 -18.91 -17.68 10.27
CA TYR A 87 -18.86 -16.55 11.25
C TYR A 87 -18.58 -15.14 10.71
N GLU A 88 -18.36 -14.93 9.42
CA GLU A 88 -18.24 -13.57 8.85
C GLU A 88 -19.62 -13.11 8.38
N GLN A 89 -20.44 -12.63 9.32
CA GLN A 89 -21.79 -12.12 9.02
C GLN A 89 -21.79 -10.82 8.21
N ASN A 90 -20.63 -10.15 8.07
CA ASN A 90 -20.50 -8.85 7.42
C ASN A 90 -19.12 -8.67 6.76
N LEU A 91 -19.08 -8.05 5.59
CA LEU A 91 -17.87 -7.71 4.83
C LEU A 91 -16.81 -6.99 5.70
N TRP A 92 -17.26 -6.15 6.63
CA TRP A 92 -16.40 -5.37 7.52
C TRP A 92 -15.61 -6.21 8.53
N ASP A 93 -16.02 -7.46 8.77
CA ASP A 93 -15.30 -8.36 9.66
C ASP A 93 -14.18 -9.15 8.96
N HIS A 94 -14.11 -9.05 7.62
CA HIS A 94 -13.12 -9.77 6.82
C HIS A 94 -11.68 -9.40 7.26
N PRO A 95 -10.82 -10.38 7.62
CA PRO A 95 -9.50 -10.11 8.18
C PRO A 95 -8.61 -9.23 7.30
N ALA A 96 -8.59 -9.47 5.98
CA ALA A 96 -7.77 -8.69 5.05
C ALA A 96 -8.21 -7.23 4.97
N LEU A 97 -9.52 -6.96 4.95
CA LEU A 97 -10.06 -5.60 4.92
C LEU A 97 -9.76 -4.86 6.22
N ASN A 98 -9.94 -5.55 7.36
CA ASN A 98 -9.65 -4.99 8.67
C ASN A 98 -8.17 -4.59 8.82
N LEU A 99 -7.27 -5.47 8.36
CA LEU A 99 -5.84 -5.22 8.37
C LEU A 99 -5.45 -4.06 7.44
N LEU A 100 -5.99 -4.02 6.21
CA LEU A 100 -5.75 -2.91 5.28
C LEU A 100 -6.21 -1.57 5.87
N LEU A 101 -7.39 -1.52 6.49
CA LEU A 101 -7.89 -0.29 7.13
C LEU A 101 -7.02 0.15 8.30
N ALA A 102 -6.55 -0.79 9.12
CA ALA A 102 -5.63 -0.51 10.21
C ALA A 102 -4.29 0.02 9.69
N TRP A 103 -3.73 -0.63 8.68
CA TRP A 103 -2.49 -0.24 8.02
C TRP A 103 -2.59 1.14 7.36
N LYS A 104 -3.69 1.41 6.65
CA LYS A 104 -4.01 2.71 6.06
C LYS A 104 -3.94 3.83 7.12
N ASN A 105 -4.66 3.65 8.22
CA ASN A 105 -4.72 4.65 9.28
C ASN A 105 -3.33 4.82 9.92
N PHE A 106 -2.63 3.73 10.20
CA PHE A 106 -1.28 3.75 10.72
C PHE A 106 -0.33 4.54 9.82
N LEU A 107 -0.21 4.17 8.54
CA LEU A 107 0.69 4.84 7.59
C LEU A 107 0.38 6.33 7.43
N ILE A 108 -0.90 6.70 7.30
CA ILE A 108 -1.28 8.11 7.19
C ILE A 108 -0.89 8.88 8.45
N THR A 109 -1.16 8.32 9.64
CA THR A 109 -0.81 8.95 10.91
C THR A 109 0.70 9.11 11.04
N VAL A 110 1.50 8.05 10.87
CA VAL A 110 2.95 8.15 11.08
C VAL A 110 3.62 9.10 10.08
N SER A 111 3.07 9.22 8.87
CA SER A 111 3.57 10.13 7.85
C SER A 111 3.20 11.59 8.11
N LYS A 112 2.03 11.86 8.72
CA LYS A 112 1.58 13.25 8.97
C LYS A 112 2.15 13.85 10.25
N PHE A 113 2.35 13.05 11.29
CA PHE A 113 2.72 13.56 12.62
C PHE A 113 4.22 13.53 12.91
N LYS A 114 5.06 13.43 11.87
CA LYS A 114 6.54 13.53 11.94
C LYS A 114 7.20 12.64 13.00
N VAL A 115 6.55 11.53 13.34
CA VAL A 115 7.11 10.43 14.14
C VAL A 115 8.03 9.53 13.31
N GLU A 116 8.33 9.93 12.07
CA GLU A 116 9.18 9.19 11.14
C GLU A 116 10.57 8.89 11.71
N THR A 117 11.08 9.74 12.61
CA THR A 117 12.35 9.51 13.33
C THR A 117 12.29 8.29 14.27
N VAL A 118 11.09 7.95 14.76
CA VAL A 118 10.84 6.76 15.59
C VAL A 118 10.86 5.50 14.73
N PHE A 119 10.28 5.58 13.53
CA PHE A 119 10.13 4.46 12.60
C PHE A 119 11.31 4.28 11.64
N GLN A 120 12.24 5.25 11.59
CA GLN A 120 13.39 5.27 10.67
C GLN A 120 12.99 4.94 9.23
N MET A 121 11.90 5.55 8.77
CA MET A 121 11.33 5.27 7.46
C MET A 121 12.22 5.85 6.36
N THR A 122 13.01 4.99 5.71
CA THR A 122 13.89 5.36 4.59
C THR A 122 13.10 5.55 3.30
N ASP A 123 13.70 6.21 2.32
CA ASP A 123 13.09 6.35 0.99
C ASP A 123 12.88 5.00 0.32
N ALA A 124 13.81 4.05 0.51
CA ALA A 124 13.65 2.66 0.06
C ALA A 124 12.41 1.99 0.68
N ASN A 125 12.16 2.19 1.98
CA ASN A 125 10.97 1.65 2.64
C ASN A 125 9.69 2.28 2.06
N ARG A 126 9.67 3.61 1.87
CA ARG A 126 8.52 4.32 1.28
C ARG A 126 8.22 3.83 -0.14
N THR A 127 9.24 3.70 -0.98
CA THR A 127 9.10 3.17 -2.35
C THR A 127 8.61 1.72 -2.33
N ALA A 128 9.15 0.87 -1.45
CA ALA A 128 8.72 -0.52 -1.33
C ALA A 128 7.25 -0.64 -0.87
N ILE A 129 6.81 0.17 0.09
CA ILE A 129 5.41 0.22 0.54
C ILE A 129 4.48 0.64 -0.60
N LEU A 130 4.83 1.67 -1.37
CA LEU A 130 4.06 2.11 -2.53
C LEU A 130 3.96 0.98 -3.57
N HIS A 131 5.07 0.33 -3.89
CA HIS A 131 5.11 -0.80 -4.81
C HIS A 131 4.24 -1.97 -4.32
N ASP A 132 4.32 -2.32 -3.03
CA ASP A 132 3.52 -3.39 -2.43
C ASP A 132 2.01 -3.10 -2.51
N LEU A 133 1.60 -1.85 -2.31
CA LEU A 133 0.21 -1.41 -2.50
C LEU A 133 -0.21 -1.52 -3.97
N LEU A 134 0.64 -1.11 -4.91
CA LEU A 134 0.33 -1.15 -6.33
C LEU A 134 0.15 -2.58 -6.85
N GLU A 135 1.02 -3.50 -6.43
CA GLU A 135 0.86 -4.93 -6.73
C GLU A 135 -0.42 -5.51 -6.09
N GLY A 136 -0.78 -5.06 -4.88
CA GLY A 136 -2.04 -5.42 -4.23
C GLY A 136 -3.27 -4.92 -5.00
N ILE A 137 -3.22 -3.70 -5.55
CA ILE A 137 -4.29 -3.13 -6.41
C ILE A 137 -4.43 -3.99 -7.67
N LYS A 138 -3.34 -4.20 -8.41
CA LYS A 138 -3.33 -4.98 -9.66
C LYS A 138 -3.90 -6.38 -9.46
N ALA A 139 -3.55 -7.04 -8.36
CA ALA A 139 -4.02 -8.39 -8.08
C ALA A 139 -5.56 -8.49 -8.00
N GLN A 140 -6.29 -7.43 -7.63
CA GLN A 140 -7.74 -7.48 -7.52
C GLN A 140 -8.45 -7.63 -8.88
N PHE A 141 -7.75 -7.32 -9.97
CA PHE A 141 -8.30 -7.29 -11.33
C PHE A 141 -7.84 -8.49 -12.19
N LYS A 142 -6.90 -9.31 -11.70
CA LYS A 142 -6.25 -10.35 -12.52
C LYS A 142 -7.07 -11.64 -12.68
N VAL A 143 -7.82 -12.03 -11.67
CA VAL A 143 -8.44 -13.37 -11.61
C VAL A 143 -9.88 -13.29 -11.10
N GLY A 144 -10.78 -13.97 -11.79
CA GLY A 144 -12.18 -14.12 -11.41
C GLY A 144 -13.02 -12.84 -11.52
N GLN A 145 -14.29 -12.93 -11.11
CA GLN A 145 -15.18 -11.77 -11.07
C GLN A 145 -14.83 -10.82 -9.91
N LEU A 146 -15.14 -9.53 -10.09
CA LEU A 146 -15.00 -8.52 -9.04
C LEU A 146 -16.06 -8.72 -7.95
N THR A 147 -15.66 -9.32 -6.83
CA THR A 147 -16.50 -9.40 -5.63
C THR A 147 -16.54 -8.07 -4.89
N GLU A 148 -17.53 -7.88 -4.01
CA GLU A 148 -17.64 -6.66 -3.19
C GLU A 148 -16.35 -6.43 -2.35
N LEU A 149 -15.76 -7.50 -1.83
CA LEU A 149 -14.49 -7.46 -1.11
C LEU A 149 -13.34 -6.98 -2.00
N LYS A 150 -13.15 -7.56 -3.20
CA LYS A 150 -12.12 -7.13 -4.16
C LYS A 150 -12.27 -5.65 -4.50
N VAL A 151 -13.51 -5.19 -4.72
CA VAL A 151 -13.81 -3.77 -5.01
C VAL A 151 -13.42 -2.85 -3.85
N LYS A 152 -13.74 -3.22 -2.60
CA LYS A 152 -13.35 -2.43 -1.41
C LYS A 152 -11.84 -2.41 -1.22
N LEU A 153 -11.18 -3.56 -1.32
CA LEU A 153 -9.73 -3.67 -1.17
C LEU A 153 -8.99 -2.82 -2.23
N ALA A 154 -9.40 -2.92 -3.49
CA ALA A 154 -8.84 -2.11 -4.58
C ALA A 154 -9.05 -0.61 -4.33
N SER A 155 -10.28 -0.21 -3.97
CA SER A 155 -10.62 1.20 -3.73
C SER A 155 -9.82 1.81 -2.57
N ILE A 156 -9.73 1.10 -1.45
CA ILE A 156 -8.99 1.57 -0.27
C ILE A 156 -7.49 1.63 -0.57
N SER A 157 -6.95 0.61 -1.25
CA SER A 157 -5.52 0.54 -1.59
C SER A 157 -5.14 1.65 -2.56
N SER A 158 -5.97 1.91 -3.59
CA SER A 158 -5.75 3.01 -4.55
C SER A 158 -5.80 4.39 -3.86
N ALA A 159 -6.80 4.63 -3.00
CA ALA A 159 -6.90 5.86 -2.24
C ALA A 159 -5.71 6.06 -1.27
N LEU A 160 -5.26 4.97 -0.62
CA LEU A 160 -4.08 5.00 0.25
C LEU A 160 -2.81 5.30 -0.57
N TYR A 161 -2.59 4.60 -1.68
CA TYR A 161 -1.45 4.84 -2.57
C TYR A 161 -1.37 6.31 -2.97
N PHE A 162 -2.47 6.88 -3.47
CA PHE A 162 -2.55 8.29 -3.84
C PHE A 162 -2.24 9.22 -2.66
N THR A 163 -2.79 8.92 -1.49
CA THR A 163 -2.56 9.72 -0.27
C THR A 163 -1.10 9.71 0.16
N LEU A 164 -0.46 8.54 0.14
CA LEU A 164 0.95 8.40 0.49
C LEU A 164 1.84 9.08 -0.54
N LEU A 165 1.52 8.97 -1.83
CA LEU A 165 2.22 9.69 -2.87
C LEU A 165 2.09 11.21 -2.69
N LYS A 166 0.94 11.72 -2.23
CA LYS A 166 0.79 13.14 -1.89
C LYS A 166 1.68 13.59 -0.72
N ILE A 167 1.93 12.70 0.24
CA ILE A 167 2.73 13.01 1.43
C ILE A 167 4.22 12.84 1.14
N TRP A 168 4.63 11.75 0.50
CA TRP A 168 6.03 11.37 0.28
C TRP A 168 6.56 11.70 -1.11
N GLY A 169 5.69 11.77 -2.12
CA GLY A 169 6.07 11.73 -3.54
C GLY A 169 6.96 12.87 -4.00
N ARG A 170 6.75 14.09 -3.48
CA ARG A 170 7.62 15.24 -3.80
C ARG A 170 9.06 14.99 -3.32
N GLU A 171 9.23 14.64 -2.05
CA GLU A 171 10.55 14.40 -1.46
C GLU A 171 11.26 13.22 -2.14
N LEU A 172 10.53 12.14 -2.41
CA LEU A 172 11.05 10.97 -3.12
C LEU A 172 11.52 11.33 -4.54
N CYS A 173 10.71 12.09 -5.29
CA CYS A 173 11.07 12.53 -6.63
C CYS A 173 12.30 13.45 -6.59
N GLU A 174 12.31 14.48 -5.75
CA GLU A 174 13.41 15.45 -5.67
C GLU A 174 14.77 14.78 -5.36
N ARG A 175 14.80 13.86 -4.38
CA ARG A 175 16.02 13.14 -4.01
C ARG A 175 16.53 12.22 -5.13
N GLN A 176 15.63 11.45 -5.74
CA GLN A 176 15.99 10.54 -6.83
C GLN A 176 16.45 11.28 -8.09
N LEU A 177 15.89 12.47 -8.34
CA LEU A 177 16.33 13.35 -9.41
C LEU A 177 17.75 13.88 -9.16
N SER A 178 18.06 14.26 -7.92
CA SER A 178 19.41 14.67 -7.51
C SER A 178 20.43 13.53 -7.68
N GLU A 179 20.07 12.31 -7.28
CA GLU A 179 20.90 11.12 -7.45
C GLU A 179 21.13 10.79 -8.94
N PHE A 180 20.10 10.88 -9.78
CA PHE A 180 20.25 10.66 -11.22
C PHE A 180 21.12 11.75 -11.89
N ALA A 181 20.99 13.02 -11.49
CA ALA A 181 21.82 14.10 -12.02
C ALA A 181 23.31 13.90 -11.71
N SER A 182 23.63 13.28 -10.56
CA SER A 182 25.00 12.91 -10.20
C SER A 182 25.48 11.59 -10.83
N SER A 183 24.58 10.69 -11.22
CA SER A 183 24.91 9.42 -11.88
C SER A 183 23.84 8.98 -12.91
N PRO A 184 23.96 9.37 -14.19
CA PRO A 184 22.90 9.21 -15.20
C PRO A 184 22.76 7.80 -15.79
N ARG A 185 23.33 6.75 -15.17
CA ARG A 185 23.34 5.38 -15.72
C ARG A 185 22.07 4.56 -15.43
N ALA A 186 21.17 5.05 -14.59
CA ALA A 186 19.95 4.34 -14.18
C ALA A 186 18.68 4.97 -14.78
N VAL A 187 17.66 4.19 -15.12
CA VAL A 187 16.35 4.76 -15.48
C VAL A 187 15.79 5.51 -14.27
N PRO A 188 15.31 6.76 -14.40
CA PRO A 188 14.74 7.49 -13.28
C PRO A 188 13.57 6.72 -12.69
N THR A 189 13.60 6.45 -11.39
CA THR A 189 12.52 5.78 -10.66
C THR A 189 11.13 6.38 -10.89
N PRO A 190 10.95 7.71 -11.09
CA PRO A 190 9.64 8.26 -11.44
C PRO A 190 9.07 7.72 -12.77
N VAL A 191 9.92 7.44 -13.76
CA VAL A 191 9.51 6.85 -15.05
C VAL A 191 9.05 5.42 -14.85
N VAL A 192 9.77 4.66 -14.01
CA VAL A 192 9.38 3.28 -13.64
C VAL A 192 8.05 3.29 -12.88
N ALA A 193 7.87 4.21 -11.93
CA ALA A 193 6.62 4.38 -11.19
C ALA A 193 5.45 4.73 -12.11
N LEU A 194 5.64 5.65 -13.08
CA LEU A 194 4.64 5.97 -14.10
C LEU A 194 4.26 4.75 -14.93
N ARG A 195 5.23 3.96 -15.39
CA ARG A 195 4.95 2.74 -16.14
C ARG A 195 4.10 1.76 -15.34
N HIS A 196 4.44 1.51 -14.08
CA HIS A 196 3.66 0.60 -13.24
C HIS A 196 2.25 1.15 -12.95
N LEU A 197 2.10 2.46 -12.78
CA LEU A 197 0.79 3.10 -12.59
C LEU A 197 -0.08 3.02 -13.85
N THR A 198 0.50 3.28 -15.03
CA THR A 198 -0.20 3.15 -16.32
C THR A 198 -0.61 1.70 -16.56
N GLN A 199 0.26 0.74 -16.26
CA GLN A 199 -0.09 -0.67 -16.33
C GLN A 199 -1.28 -1.01 -15.41
N ALA A 200 -1.23 -0.59 -14.14
CA ALA A 200 -2.33 -0.83 -13.20
C ALA A 200 -3.64 -0.17 -13.65
N LEU A 201 -3.55 1.01 -14.27
CA LEU A 201 -4.71 1.71 -14.82
C LEU A 201 -5.31 0.95 -16.00
N SER A 202 -4.48 0.45 -16.92
CA SER A 202 -4.90 -0.37 -18.05
C SER A 202 -5.60 -1.65 -17.58
N GLU A 203 -5.01 -2.36 -16.61
CA GLU A 203 -5.62 -3.55 -15.98
C GLU A 203 -6.97 -3.24 -15.29
N SER A 204 -7.20 -1.99 -14.85
CA SER A 204 -8.45 -1.57 -14.19
C SER A 204 -9.53 -1.07 -15.16
N LEU A 205 -9.21 -0.93 -16.45
CA LEU A 205 -10.10 -0.37 -17.49
C LEU A 205 -10.73 -1.43 -18.38
N GLU A 206 -10.43 -2.71 -18.18
CA GLU A 206 -11.04 -3.81 -18.94
C GLU A 206 -12.57 -3.83 -18.71
N GLU A 207 -13.35 -4.10 -19.77
CA GLU A 207 -14.78 -3.76 -19.90
C GLU A 207 -15.69 -4.25 -18.75
N ASP A 208 -15.30 -5.33 -18.05
CA ASP A 208 -16.07 -5.93 -16.94
C ASP A 208 -15.53 -5.59 -15.54
N THR A 209 -14.50 -4.75 -15.43
CA THR A 209 -13.76 -4.52 -14.18
C THR A 209 -13.72 -3.07 -13.70
N PHE A 210 -14.58 -2.23 -14.25
CA PHE A 210 -14.57 -0.79 -14.01
C PHE A 210 -14.93 -0.40 -12.57
N ILE A 211 -13.97 0.19 -11.84
CA ILE A 211 -14.18 0.76 -10.49
C ILE A 211 -13.78 2.25 -10.48
N PRO A 212 -14.75 3.20 -10.50
CA PRO A 212 -14.46 4.63 -10.56
C PRO A 212 -13.48 5.15 -9.50
N SER A 213 -13.63 4.71 -8.25
CA SER A 213 -12.76 5.11 -7.14
C SER A 213 -11.30 4.71 -7.34
N VAL A 214 -11.06 3.55 -7.96
CA VAL A 214 -9.71 3.07 -8.27
C VAL A 214 -9.08 3.92 -9.36
N LEU A 215 -9.83 4.19 -10.44
CA LEU A 215 -9.38 5.02 -11.55
C LEU A 215 -9.02 6.44 -11.10
N ILE A 216 -9.87 7.06 -10.26
CA ILE A 216 -9.60 8.39 -9.71
C ILE A 216 -8.28 8.38 -8.90
N GLY A 217 -8.05 7.36 -8.08
CA GLY A 217 -6.82 7.25 -7.30
C GLY A 217 -5.58 7.02 -8.17
N LEU A 218 -5.66 6.15 -9.18
CA LEU A 218 -4.55 5.87 -10.09
C LEU A 218 -4.24 7.07 -11.01
N LEU A 219 -5.25 7.68 -11.63
CA LEU A 219 -5.08 8.89 -12.44
C LEU A 219 -4.55 10.07 -11.61
N GLY A 220 -5.06 10.24 -10.39
CA GLY A 220 -4.53 11.23 -9.45
C GLY A 220 -3.06 10.97 -9.13
N SER A 221 -2.67 9.72 -8.98
CA SER A 221 -1.28 9.33 -8.71
C SER A 221 -0.36 9.55 -9.91
N ILE A 222 -0.81 9.25 -11.12
CA ILE A 222 -0.09 9.56 -12.37
C ILE A 222 0.11 11.07 -12.47
N SER A 223 -0.98 11.85 -12.36
CA SER A 223 -0.94 13.31 -12.43
C SER A 223 0.03 13.91 -11.41
N LEU A 224 -0.02 13.44 -10.16
CA LEU A 224 0.87 13.91 -9.11
C LEU A 224 2.35 13.56 -9.38
N THR A 225 2.63 12.37 -9.91
CA THR A 225 3.98 11.96 -10.28
C THR A 225 4.53 12.85 -11.40
N LEU A 226 3.70 13.13 -12.43
CA LEU A 226 4.05 14.04 -13.52
C LEU A 226 4.31 15.46 -13.03
N GLN A 227 3.43 15.99 -12.18
CA GLN A 227 3.59 17.32 -11.57
C GLN A 227 4.86 17.42 -10.71
N SER A 228 5.21 16.35 -10.00
CA SER A 228 6.46 16.29 -9.22
C SER A 228 7.71 16.22 -10.11
N CYS A 229 7.54 15.83 -11.37
CA CYS A 229 8.60 15.71 -12.36
C CYS A 229 8.59 16.82 -13.43
N THR A 230 7.77 17.87 -13.29
CA THR A 230 7.56 18.87 -14.35
C THR A 230 8.85 19.55 -14.82
N HIS A 231 9.82 19.76 -13.91
CA HIS A 231 11.14 20.31 -14.25
C HIS A 231 12.02 19.36 -15.08
N MET A 232 11.72 18.06 -15.13
CA MET A 232 12.36 17.06 -16.00
C MET A 232 11.63 16.89 -17.34
N LEU A 233 10.32 17.12 -17.35
CA LEU A 233 9.46 16.95 -18.52
C LEU A 233 9.86 17.87 -19.67
N ASP A 234 10.28 19.10 -19.39
CA ASP A 234 10.74 20.06 -20.42
C ASP A 234 11.90 19.52 -21.28
N CYS A 235 12.69 18.55 -20.79
CA CYS A 235 13.79 17.95 -21.53
C CYS A 235 13.47 16.58 -22.14
N LYS A 236 12.35 15.91 -21.80
CA LYS A 236 12.09 14.50 -22.16
C LYS A 236 10.62 14.15 -22.44
N ILE A 237 9.85 15.08 -23.02
CA ILE A 237 8.46 14.86 -23.48
C ILE A 237 8.33 13.61 -24.39
N SER A 238 9.32 13.29 -25.25
CA SER A 238 9.22 12.14 -26.17
C SER A 238 9.10 10.80 -25.45
N LEU A 239 9.86 10.61 -24.36
CA LEU A 239 9.89 9.35 -23.59
C LEU A 239 8.58 9.12 -22.82
N LEU A 240 7.87 10.21 -22.53
CA LEU A 240 6.60 10.20 -21.81
C LEU A 240 5.41 10.01 -22.76
N ILE A 241 5.51 10.56 -23.98
CA ILE A 241 4.61 10.24 -25.09
C ILE A 241 4.70 8.74 -25.41
N ASP A 242 5.89 8.16 -25.51
CA ASP A 242 6.04 6.73 -25.80
C ASP A 242 5.42 5.84 -24.72
N ILE A 243 5.55 6.20 -23.44
CA ILE A 243 4.96 5.41 -22.33
C ILE A 243 3.44 5.50 -22.29
N ILE A 244 2.86 6.65 -22.67
CA ILE A 244 1.40 6.83 -22.71
C ILE A 244 0.82 6.18 -23.97
N TYR A 245 1.47 6.27 -25.12
CA TYR A 245 1.02 5.69 -26.39
C TYR A 245 1.25 4.17 -26.52
N LEU A 246 2.11 3.56 -25.71
CA LEU A 246 2.31 2.09 -25.74
C LEU A 246 1.29 1.32 -24.90
N HIS A 247 0.48 2.01 -24.09
CA HIS A 247 -0.47 1.38 -23.17
C HIS A 247 -1.92 1.86 -23.34
N PHE A 248 -2.17 2.68 -24.37
CA PHE A 248 -3.49 3.11 -24.85
C PHE A 248 -3.51 3.02 -26.38
#